data_AF-A0A962PCY4-F1
#
_entry.id   AF-A0A962PCY4-F1
#
_cell.length_a   1.000
_cell.length_b   1.000
_cell.length_c   1.000
_cell.angle_alpha   90.00
_cell.angle_beta   90.00
_cell.angle_gamma   90.00
#
_symmetry.space_group_name_H-M   'P 1'
#
loop_
_entity.id
_entity.type
_entity.pdbx_description
1 polymer ?
#
loop_
_entity_poly.entity_id
_entity_poly.type
_entity_poly.pdbx_seq_one_letter_code
_entity_poly.pdbx_strand_id
1 'polypeptide(L)'
;FRDIAHIPSLRTQFVKINITNFDKNGVQYDSKDYGLFNHVEKMGKEYLINRGLPTDGNIYKAEDFEFVLNDNLKLDSKGAVINKDNFEKTLSLEADNKNHQKLIAMITALNDDSQNFDTVFGQYFDKSNYLTWLATSILMGNRDTINQNFALYQPKDSDKFYFLPWDYDGAFGFENQPDQKKAGDLYAPWQLSVANWWSVPLHKRFLKDPKHLAELKQAVDEVYNSYLTEAKIKAKLDSYKPLVEPVIGVVPDKTFLPVVDSSNFLTEWQGEYARIAKVPKQNYDFFIASLESPMPFYQAVELLPDNQIRVGWDASIDLQGDGLSYNVKIATKPNFEAGSIVKEQNLSQTELLLAKSALANGVYYLKVTAKDTKGNLQNAFDTATVTGKKYFGVYAFEVKATEIVAL
;
A
#
# COMPACT_ATOMS: atom_id res chain seq x y z
N PHE A 1 16.39 7.54 1.66
CA PHE A 1 15.79 8.19 2.83
C PHE A 1 16.69 9.19 3.53
N ARG A 2 17.84 8.82 4.12
CA ARG A 2 18.71 9.74 4.90
C ARG A 2 18.95 11.12 4.27
N ASP A 3 19.12 11.17 2.96
CA ASP A 3 19.46 12.40 2.24
C ASP A 3 18.21 13.22 1.83
N ILE A 4 16.98 12.69 2.01
CA ILE A 4 15.71 13.34 1.65
C ILE A 4 15.23 14.21 2.84
N ALA A 5 14.90 15.47 2.58
CA ALA A 5 14.43 16.38 3.62
C ALA A 5 13.07 15.93 4.23
N HIS A 6 12.75 16.40 5.44
CA HIS A 6 11.45 16.21 6.11
C HIS A 6 10.98 14.76 6.35
N ILE A 7 11.75 13.75 5.97
CA ILE A 7 11.43 12.34 6.20
C ILE A 7 12.46 11.69 7.13
N PRO A 8 12.16 11.59 8.42
CA PRO A 8 13.08 10.96 9.35
C PRO A 8 13.02 9.45 9.11
N SER A 9 14.17 8.79 8.96
CA SER A 9 14.24 7.37 8.57
C SER A 9 15.20 6.58 9.44
N LEU A 10 15.11 5.25 9.38
CA LEU A 10 16.02 4.35 10.07
C LEU A 10 17.38 4.29 9.37
N ARG A 11 18.44 4.15 10.16
CA ARG A 11 19.78 3.85 9.64
C ARG A 11 19.87 2.37 9.29
N THR A 12 20.64 2.07 8.25
CA THR A 12 20.91 0.70 7.81
C THR A 12 22.40 0.53 7.51
N GLN A 13 22.88 -0.71 7.64
CA GLN A 13 24.22 -1.09 7.21
C GLN A 13 24.26 -2.56 6.82
N PHE A 14 25.12 -2.91 5.86
CA PHE A 14 25.39 -4.30 5.56
C PHE A 14 26.27 -4.92 6.66
N VAL A 15 25.94 -6.14 7.07
CA VAL A 15 26.72 -6.95 8.01
C VAL A 15 26.83 -8.38 7.49
N LYS A 16 27.94 -9.06 7.82
CA LYS A 16 28.08 -10.50 7.59
C LYS A 16 27.86 -11.22 8.92
N ILE A 17 26.93 -12.18 8.96
CA ILE A 17 26.60 -12.89 10.19
C ILE A 17 27.30 -14.26 10.19
N ASN A 18 28.07 -14.52 11.23
CA ASN A 18 28.60 -15.85 11.54
C ASN A 18 28.07 -16.25 12.91
N ILE A 19 27.48 -17.43 13.02
CA ILE A 19 26.97 -17.96 14.30
C ILE A 19 27.84 -19.15 14.70
N THR A 20 28.35 -19.11 15.92
CA THR A 20 29.12 -20.18 16.54
C THR A 20 28.32 -20.74 17.70
N ASN A 21 28.02 -22.04 17.65
CA ASN A 21 27.23 -22.75 18.64
C ASN A 21 28.12 -23.43 19.67
N PHE A 22 27.75 -23.28 20.94
CA PHE A 22 28.42 -23.89 22.08
C PHE A 22 27.43 -24.76 22.85
N ASP A 23 27.89 -25.91 23.33
CA ASP A 23 27.08 -26.72 24.24
C ASP A 23 26.99 -26.06 25.63
N LYS A 24 26.21 -26.66 26.53
CA LYS A 24 26.03 -26.17 27.91
C LYS A 24 27.32 -26.07 28.73
N ASN A 25 28.41 -26.72 28.29
CA ASN A 25 29.72 -26.72 28.95
C ASN A 25 30.69 -25.75 28.27
N GLY A 26 30.25 -24.98 27.27
CA GLY A 26 31.10 -24.05 26.51
C GLY A 26 31.95 -24.72 25.43
N VAL A 27 31.66 -25.97 25.05
CA VAL A 27 32.36 -26.66 23.96
C VAL A 27 31.70 -26.27 22.63
N GLN A 28 32.47 -25.66 21.73
CA GLN A 28 32.01 -25.36 20.38
C GLN A 28 31.74 -26.65 19.61
N TYR A 29 30.57 -26.75 18.97
CA TYR A 29 30.22 -27.92 18.14
C TYR A 29 29.78 -27.58 16.72
N ASP A 30 29.52 -26.31 16.41
CA ASP A 30 29.17 -25.86 15.07
C ASP A 30 29.53 -24.38 14.89
N SER A 31 29.90 -23.98 13.68
CA SER A 31 30.08 -22.58 13.30
C SER A 31 29.77 -22.42 11.83
N LYS A 32 28.87 -21.50 11.51
CA LYS A 32 28.36 -21.34 10.14
C LYS A 32 28.29 -19.88 9.75
N ASP A 33 28.69 -19.62 8.51
CA ASP A 33 28.44 -18.37 7.79
C ASP A 33 26.97 -18.34 7.34
N TYR A 34 26.24 -17.32 7.76
CA TYR A 34 24.83 -17.12 7.40
C TYR A 34 24.67 -16.14 6.22
N GLY A 35 25.74 -15.52 5.76
CA GLY A 35 25.74 -14.62 4.60
C GLY A 35 25.60 -13.15 4.97
N LEU A 36 25.23 -12.36 3.96
CA LEU A 36 25.03 -10.93 4.02
C LEU A 36 23.63 -10.59 4.56
N PHE A 37 23.58 -9.71 5.54
CA PHE A 37 22.35 -9.19 6.12
C PHE A 37 22.32 -7.67 6.08
N ASN A 38 21.11 -7.12 6.11
CA ASN A 38 20.89 -5.72 6.38
C ASN A 38 20.57 -5.54 7.87
N HIS A 39 21.47 -4.88 8.61
CA HIS A 39 21.21 -4.48 9.98
C HIS A 39 20.45 -3.15 9.98
N VAL A 40 19.21 -3.18 10.45
CA VAL A 40 18.31 -2.02 10.49
C VAL A 40 18.22 -1.50 11.92
N GLU A 41 18.36 -0.18 12.08
CA GLU A 41 18.15 0.51 13.36
C GLU A 41 16.75 0.21 13.90
N LYS A 42 16.66 -0.23 15.16
CA LYS A 42 15.36 -0.45 15.81
C LYS A 42 14.64 0.88 15.99
N MET A 43 13.39 0.92 15.55
CA MET A 43 12.50 2.08 15.61
C MET A 43 11.92 2.31 17.01
N GLY A 44 12.76 2.34 18.05
CA GLY A 44 12.32 2.45 19.45
C GLY A 44 12.84 3.71 20.16
N LYS A 45 13.03 3.62 21.48
CA LYS A 45 13.57 4.72 22.29
C LYS A 45 14.95 5.18 21.79
N GLU A 46 15.79 4.25 21.36
CA GLU A 46 17.14 4.50 20.85
C GLU A 46 17.11 5.33 19.57
N TYR A 47 16.12 5.11 18.71
CA TYR A 47 15.92 5.90 17.49
C TYR A 47 15.76 7.39 17.82
N LEU A 48 14.98 7.71 18.87
CA LEU A 48 14.75 9.07 19.35
C LEU A 48 16.01 9.67 19.96
N ILE A 49 16.71 8.93 20.83
CA ILE A 49 17.98 9.36 21.46
C ILE A 49 19.01 9.74 20.40
N ASN A 50 19.19 8.88 19.40
CA ASN A 50 20.18 9.09 18.32
C ASN A 50 19.92 10.33 17.47
N ARG A 51 18.73 10.94 17.59
CA ARG A 51 18.31 12.15 16.87
C ARG A 51 18.09 13.34 17.81
N GLY A 52 18.43 13.22 19.10
CA GLY A 52 18.21 14.27 20.09
C GLY A 52 16.73 14.58 20.33
N LEU A 53 15.83 13.63 20.04
CA LEU A 53 14.39 13.80 20.23
C LEU A 53 13.97 13.37 21.64
N PRO A 54 12.90 13.97 22.20
CA PRO A 54 12.31 13.51 23.45
C PRO A 54 11.91 12.03 23.37
N THR A 55 12.14 11.29 24.47
CA THR A 55 11.94 9.83 24.52
C THR A 55 10.63 9.42 25.19
N ASP A 56 9.80 10.40 25.56
CA ASP A 56 8.55 10.24 26.28
C ASP A 56 7.31 10.49 25.38
N GLY A 57 7.52 10.49 24.06
CA GLY A 57 6.46 10.40 23.05
C GLY A 57 6.06 8.96 22.73
N ASN A 58 5.23 8.81 21.70
CA ASN A 58 4.82 7.51 21.16
C ASN A 58 5.42 7.26 19.77
N ILE A 59 5.71 5.99 19.46
CA ILE A 59 5.93 5.52 18.09
C ILE A 59 4.98 4.34 17.86
N TYR A 60 4.12 4.50 16.86
CA TYR A 60 3.14 3.50 16.44
C TYR A 60 3.56 2.91 15.10
N LYS A 61 3.97 1.64 15.03
CA LYS A 61 4.19 0.97 13.74
C LYS A 61 2.86 0.43 13.22
N ALA A 62 2.55 0.71 11.96
CA ALA A 62 1.34 0.22 11.31
C ALA A 62 1.44 -1.28 11.00
N GLU A 63 0.48 -2.06 11.50
CA GLU A 63 0.32 -3.50 11.24
C GLU A 63 -0.94 -3.79 10.42
N ASP A 64 -2.00 -3.01 10.61
CA ASP A 64 -3.22 -3.02 9.77
C ASP A 64 -4.00 -1.73 10.04
N PHE A 65 -3.36 -0.58 9.82
CA PHE A 65 -3.88 0.72 10.23
C PHE A 65 -4.26 1.61 9.06
N GLU A 66 -5.57 1.76 8.84
CA GLU A 66 -6.15 2.58 7.76
C GLU A 66 -6.73 3.90 8.26
N PHE A 67 -6.23 4.45 9.36
CA PHE A 67 -6.74 5.71 9.94
C PHE A 67 -8.25 5.68 10.28
N VAL A 68 -8.77 4.52 10.66
CA VAL A 68 -10.15 4.30 11.12
C VAL A 68 -10.14 3.66 12.51
N LEU A 69 -11.19 3.92 13.30
CA LEU A 69 -11.37 3.21 14.57
C LEU A 69 -11.82 1.79 14.30
N ASN A 70 -11.31 0.85 15.10
CA ASN A 70 -11.76 -0.54 15.10
C ASN A 70 -11.85 -1.06 16.55
N ASP A 71 -12.22 -2.33 16.70
CA ASP A 71 -12.39 -2.93 18.02
C ASP A 71 -11.09 -3.24 18.76
N ASN A 72 -9.94 -3.16 18.11
CA ASN A 72 -8.64 -3.32 18.73
C ASN A 72 -8.17 -2.05 19.45
N LEU A 73 -8.54 -0.86 18.97
CA LEU A 73 -8.07 0.43 19.46
C LEU A 73 -8.86 0.94 20.69
N LYS A 74 -8.99 0.11 21.74
CA LYS A 74 -9.73 0.47 22.97
C LYS A 74 -8.80 0.96 24.07
N LEU A 75 -9.20 2.07 24.70
CA LEU A 75 -8.48 2.71 25.81
C LEU A 75 -9.31 2.73 27.09
N ASP A 76 -8.63 2.76 28.23
CA ASP A 76 -9.26 3.04 29.52
C ASP A 76 -9.53 4.55 29.70
N SER A 77 -10.16 4.91 30.83
CA SER A 77 -10.47 6.31 31.16
C SER A 77 -9.25 7.25 31.26
N LYS A 78 -8.04 6.70 31.43
CA LYS A 78 -6.78 7.44 31.54
C LYS A 78 -6.03 7.50 30.21
N GLY A 79 -6.55 6.87 29.15
CA GLY A 79 -5.93 6.85 27.84
C GLY A 79 -4.95 5.71 27.61
N ALA A 80 -4.84 4.75 28.55
CA ALA A 80 -3.97 3.59 28.40
C ALA A 80 -4.67 2.49 27.58
N VAL A 81 -3.90 1.72 26.81
CA VAL A 81 -4.43 0.57 26.06
C VAL A 81 -5.00 -0.48 27.02
N ILE A 82 -6.24 -0.93 26.78
CA ILE A 82 -6.89 -1.96 27.60
C ILE A 82 -6.27 -3.35 27.37
N ASN A 83 -6.06 -3.71 26.10
CA ASN A 83 -5.46 -4.99 25.71
C ASN A 83 -4.38 -4.73 24.67
N LYS A 84 -3.12 -4.87 25.08
CA LYS A 84 -1.96 -4.61 24.23
C LYS A 84 -1.93 -5.52 23.01
N ASP A 85 -2.10 -6.83 23.20
CA ASP A 85 -2.04 -7.82 22.11
C ASP A 85 -3.11 -7.56 21.04
N ASN A 86 -4.30 -7.10 21.43
CA ASN A 86 -5.32 -6.69 20.47
C ASN A 86 -4.92 -5.38 19.78
N PHE A 87 -4.50 -4.36 20.53
CA PHE A 87 -4.10 -3.07 19.96
C PHE A 87 -2.98 -3.21 18.92
N GLU A 88 -1.99 -4.05 19.22
CA GLU A 88 -0.84 -4.33 18.34
C GLU A 88 -1.20 -5.16 17.09
N LYS A 89 -2.44 -5.67 16.96
CA LYS A 89 -2.93 -6.16 15.64
C LYS A 89 -3.16 -5.03 14.65
N THR A 90 -3.28 -3.79 15.12
CA THR A 90 -3.50 -2.60 14.29
C THR A 90 -2.29 -1.69 14.34
N LEU A 91 -1.78 -1.40 15.54
CA LEU A 91 -0.63 -0.51 15.75
C LEU A 91 0.32 -1.08 16.82
N SER A 92 1.50 -1.53 16.42
CA SER A 92 2.56 -1.95 17.34
C SER A 92 3.13 -0.76 18.14
N LEU A 93 3.31 -0.94 19.45
CA LEU A 93 3.79 0.11 20.37
C LEU A 93 5.32 0.05 20.51
N GLU A 94 6.02 0.75 19.62
CA GLU A 94 7.48 0.73 19.52
C GLU A 94 8.16 1.71 20.50
N ALA A 95 7.48 2.80 20.82
CA ALA A 95 7.73 3.63 21.99
C ALA A 95 6.38 4.04 22.57
N ASP A 96 6.22 3.94 23.88
CA ASP A 96 4.91 3.99 24.52
C ASP A 96 4.94 4.84 25.80
N ASN A 97 4.27 5.99 25.74
CA ASN A 97 4.10 6.90 26.87
C ASN A 97 2.82 6.65 27.70
N LYS A 98 2.08 5.58 27.38
CA LYS A 98 0.86 5.12 28.06
C LYS A 98 -0.36 6.03 27.92
N ASN A 99 -0.31 7.05 27.06
CA ASN A 99 -1.48 7.87 26.72
C ASN A 99 -1.68 7.95 25.21
N HIS A 100 -2.77 7.35 24.75
CA HIS A 100 -3.14 7.25 23.33
C HIS A 100 -4.40 8.07 22.99
N GLN A 101 -4.86 8.95 23.89
CA GLN A 101 -6.07 9.76 23.66
C GLN A 101 -5.96 10.64 22.41
N LYS A 102 -4.76 11.18 22.15
CA LYS A 102 -4.51 12.01 20.96
C LYS A 102 -4.58 11.23 19.65
N LEU A 103 -4.19 9.95 19.66
CA LEU A 103 -4.36 9.06 18.51
C LEU A 103 -5.85 8.84 18.22
N ILE A 104 -6.64 8.52 19.24
CA ILE A 104 -8.09 8.33 19.10
C ILE A 104 -8.78 9.63 18.68
N ALA A 105 -8.37 10.77 19.22
CA ALA A 105 -8.88 12.09 18.83
C ALA A 105 -8.58 12.40 17.35
N MET A 106 -7.34 12.14 16.90
CA MET A 106 -6.95 12.30 15.49
C MET A 106 -7.81 11.44 14.57
N ILE A 107 -7.95 10.14 14.86
CA ILE A 107 -8.74 9.23 14.04
C ILE A 107 -10.21 9.68 14.03
N THR A 108 -10.77 10.05 15.18
CA THR A 108 -12.17 10.50 15.29
C THR A 108 -12.41 11.77 14.48
N ALA A 109 -11.55 12.79 14.61
CA ALA A 109 -11.69 14.05 13.88
C ALA A 109 -11.51 13.87 12.37
N LEU A 110 -10.60 12.99 11.95
CA LEU A 110 -10.37 12.68 10.55
C LEU A 110 -11.55 11.99 9.87
N ASN A 111 -12.33 11.19 10.62
CA ASN A 111 -13.50 10.47 10.12
C ASN A 111 -14.83 11.22 10.35
N ASP A 112 -14.78 12.47 10.82
CA ASP A 112 -15.94 13.34 10.96
C ASP A 112 -16.07 14.24 9.72
N ASP A 113 -17.03 13.93 8.86
CA ASP A 113 -17.31 14.68 7.62
C ASP A 113 -17.88 16.09 7.88
N SER A 114 -18.35 16.37 9.11
CA SER A 114 -18.79 17.73 9.47
C SER A 114 -17.62 18.69 9.73
N GLN A 115 -16.42 18.16 9.97
CA GLN A 115 -15.23 18.96 10.21
C GLN A 115 -14.49 19.31 8.92
N ASN A 116 -13.96 20.53 8.87
CA ASN A 116 -13.12 20.97 7.77
C ASN A 116 -11.79 20.20 7.75
N PHE A 117 -11.49 19.54 6.63
CA PHE A 117 -10.31 18.67 6.50
C PHE A 117 -9.00 19.44 6.74
N ASP A 118 -8.81 20.63 6.17
CA ASP A 118 -7.57 21.40 6.32
C ASP A 118 -7.27 21.76 7.78
N THR A 119 -8.32 22.03 8.55
CA THR A 119 -8.22 22.31 9.99
C THR A 119 -7.75 21.05 10.73
N VAL A 120 -8.40 19.90 10.49
CA VAL A 120 -8.04 18.62 11.10
C VAL A 120 -6.62 18.20 10.69
N PHE A 121 -6.31 18.26 9.40
CA PHE A 121 -4.99 17.91 8.86
C PHE A 121 -3.91 18.81 9.44
N GLY A 122 -4.16 20.13 9.45
CA GLY A 122 -3.24 21.12 10.02
C GLY A 122 -3.03 20.99 11.52
N GLN A 123 -3.99 20.45 12.27
CA GLN A 123 -3.83 20.11 13.68
C GLN A 123 -2.94 18.88 13.86
N TYR A 124 -3.30 17.76 13.24
CA TYR A 124 -2.74 16.45 13.57
C TYR A 124 -1.54 16.02 12.72
N PHE A 125 -1.25 16.67 11.61
CA PHE A 125 -0.14 16.26 10.73
C PHE A 125 0.82 17.41 10.44
N ASP A 126 2.06 17.05 10.13
CA ASP A 126 3.02 17.95 9.52
C ASP A 126 2.96 17.78 8.00
N LYS A 127 2.59 18.85 7.29
CA LYS A 127 2.34 18.80 5.84
C LYS A 127 3.61 18.44 5.06
N SER A 128 4.76 19.01 5.41
CA SER A 128 6.03 18.74 4.72
C SER A 128 6.47 17.30 4.89
N ASN A 129 6.35 16.75 6.11
CA ASN A 129 6.63 15.34 6.37
C ASN A 129 5.67 14.40 5.63
N TYR A 130 4.36 14.65 5.70
CA TYR A 130 3.35 13.86 5.00
C TYR A 130 3.58 13.83 3.48
N LEU A 131 3.72 15.02 2.87
CA LEU A 131 3.95 15.14 1.43
C LEU A 131 5.25 14.44 1.02
N THR A 132 6.32 14.60 1.79
CA THR A 132 7.61 13.96 1.45
C THR A 132 7.54 12.44 1.62
N TRP A 133 6.86 11.94 2.65
CA TRP A 133 6.62 10.50 2.82
C TRP A 133 5.82 9.92 1.67
N LEU A 134 4.66 10.52 1.35
CA LEU A 134 3.79 10.01 0.28
C LEU A 134 4.48 10.09 -1.09
N ALA A 135 5.15 11.21 -1.40
CA ALA A 135 5.94 11.35 -2.62
C ALA A 135 7.06 10.30 -2.72
N THR A 136 7.74 10.00 -1.60
CA THR A 136 8.78 8.97 -1.57
C THR A 136 8.19 7.57 -1.76
N SER A 137 7.05 7.26 -1.14
CA SER A 137 6.34 5.98 -1.31
C SER A 137 5.88 5.77 -2.75
N ILE A 138 5.35 6.81 -3.39
CA ILE A 138 4.98 6.81 -4.82
C ILE A 138 6.21 6.52 -5.69
N LEU A 139 7.29 7.31 -5.53
CA LEU A 139 8.47 7.21 -6.38
C LEU A 139 9.22 5.89 -6.19
N MET A 140 9.34 5.40 -4.96
CA MET A 140 9.96 4.09 -4.70
C MET A 140 9.02 2.94 -5.06
N GLY A 141 7.71 3.16 -5.16
CA GLY A 141 6.73 2.15 -5.52
C GLY A 141 6.48 1.13 -4.41
N ASN A 142 6.47 1.55 -3.14
CA ASN A 142 6.09 0.66 -2.04
C ASN A 142 4.55 0.61 -1.93
N ARG A 143 3.96 -0.48 -2.42
CA ARG A 143 2.51 -0.63 -2.57
C ARG A 143 1.79 -0.96 -1.26
N ASP A 144 2.51 -1.47 -0.26
CA ASP A 144 1.93 -1.89 1.03
C ASP A 144 1.86 -0.77 2.08
N THR A 145 2.12 0.48 1.65
CA THR A 145 2.02 1.68 2.52
C THR A 145 0.59 2.20 2.69
N ILE A 146 -0.42 1.39 2.36
CA ILE A 146 -1.84 1.70 2.57
C ILE A 146 -2.17 1.59 4.07
N ASN A 147 -1.75 0.49 4.70
CA ASN A 147 -2.08 0.15 6.08
C ASN A 147 -0.89 -0.43 6.88
N GLN A 148 0.27 -0.60 6.25
CA GLN A 148 1.51 -1.13 6.83
C GLN A 148 2.74 -0.36 6.30
N ASN A 149 3.95 -0.80 6.63
CA ASN A 149 5.22 -0.24 6.09
C ASN A 149 5.43 1.27 6.37
N PHE A 150 4.78 1.77 7.42
CA PHE A 150 5.08 3.05 8.02
C PHE A 150 4.90 2.99 9.53
N ALA A 151 5.42 4.00 10.21
CA ALA A 151 5.09 4.31 11.58
C ALA A 151 4.71 5.78 11.74
N LEU A 152 4.06 6.08 12.87
CA LEU A 152 3.74 7.43 13.28
C LEU A 152 4.49 7.74 14.58
N TYR A 153 5.36 8.75 14.53
CA TYR A 153 5.95 9.34 15.73
C TYR A 153 5.06 10.50 16.22
N GLN A 154 4.74 10.49 17.50
CA GLN A 154 4.00 11.56 18.17
C GLN A 154 4.82 12.03 19.39
N PRO A 155 5.44 13.23 19.34
CA PRO A 155 6.09 13.80 20.50
C PRO A 155 5.12 13.96 21.66
N LYS A 156 5.62 13.81 22.88
CA LYS A 156 4.82 14.06 24.09
C LYS A 156 4.24 15.48 24.03
N ASP A 157 2.98 15.59 24.43
CA ASP A 157 2.20 16.84 24.46
C ASP A 157 1.94 17.52 23.10
N SER A 158 2.47 16.98 21.99
CA SER A 158 2.09 17.41 20.63
C SER A 158 0.83 16.68 20.16
N ASP A 159 -0.03 17.38 19.41
CA ASP A 159 -1.12 16.75 18.65
C ASP A 159 -0.65 16.21 17.30
N LYS A 160 0.58 16.57 16.88
CA LYS A 160 1.11 16.21 15.56
C LYS A 160 1.71 14.80 15.53
N PHE A 161 1.41 14.11 14.43
CA PHE A 161 1.95 12.82 14.03
C PHE A 161 2.84 13.01 12.81
N TYR A 162 3.97 12.31 12.81
CA TYR A 162 4.97 12.34 11.75
C TYR A 162 5.15 10.93 11.19
N PHE A 163 5.05 10.77 9.88
CA PHE A 163 5.30 9.52 9.17
C PHE A 163 6.79 9.16 9.18
N LEU A 164 7.04 7.88 9.41
CA LEU A 164 8.35 7.23 9.29
C LEU A 164 8.23 6.03 8.36
N PRO A 165 9.12 5.86 7.37
CA PRO A 165 9.14 4.69 6.52
C PRO A 165 9.65 3.44 7.27
N TRP A 166 9.02 2.30 7.04
CA TRP A 166 9.43 0.96 7.50
C TRP A 166 9.24 -0.05 6.36
N ASP A 167 10.03 -1.13 6.29
CA ASP A 167 9.90 -2.20 5.27
C ASP A 167 9.71 -1.74 3.81
N TYR A 168 10.81 -1.34 3.17
CA TYR A 168 10.82 -0.95 1.76
C TYR A 168 11.53 -1.98 0.88
N ASP A 169 11.56 -3.25 1.30
CA ASP A 169 12.06 -4.37 0.51
C ASP A 169 11.14 -4.70 -0.68
N GLY A 170 9.82 -4.55 -0.51
CA GLY A 170 8.82 -4.61 -1.60
C GLY A 170 8.81 -3.41 -2.55
N ALA A 171 9.72 -2.43 -2.36
CA ALA A 171 9.83 -1.26 -3.21
C ALA A 171 10.75 -1.52 -4.43
N PHE A 172 10.99 -0.47 -5.23
CA PHE A 172 11.82 -0.50 -6.44
C PHE A 172 11.37 -1.57 -7.46
N GLY A 173 10.05 -1.71 -7.60
CA GLY A 173 9.43 -2.56 -8.61
C GLY A 173 9.65 -4.05 -8.31
N PHE A 174 9.45 -4.47 -7.07
CA PHE A 174 9.48 -5.87 -6.66
C PHE A 174 8.60 -6.75 -7.56
N GLU A 175 7.40 -6.27 -7.88
CA GLU A 175 6.45 -6.91 -8.80
C GLU A 175 7.01 -7.11 -10.22
N ASN A 176 8.10 -6.42 -10.55
CA ASN A 176 8.75 -6.50 -11.85
C ASN A 176 10.00 -7.40 -11.86
N GLN A 177 10.38 -8.01 -10.73
CA GLN A 177 11.45 -8.99 -10.69
C GLN A 177 11.09 -10.24 -11.53
N PRO A 178 12.06 -10.95 -12.12
CA PRO A 178 11.79 -12.05 -13.06
C PRO A 178 10.92 -13.16 -12.48
N ASP A 179 11.15 -13.56 -11.24
CA ASP A 179 10.41 -14.59 -10.52
C ASP A 179 8.97 -14.15 -10.23
N GLN A 180 8.78 -12.89 -9.83
CA GLN A 180 7.45 -12.30 -9.59
C GLN A 180 6.65 -12.23 -10.89
N LYS A 181 7.25 -11.72 -11.98
CA LYS A 181 6.60 -11.69 -13.30
C LYS A 181 6.21 -13.08 -13.80
N LYS A 182 7.04 -14.09 -13.52
CA LYS A 182 6.73 -15.48 -13.88
C LYS A 182 5.54 -16.04 -13.09
N ALA A 183 5.37 -15.62 -11.83
CA ALA A 183 4.23 -16.00 -11.00
C ALA A 183 2.92 -15.32 -11.44
N GLY A 184 3.01 -14.14 -12.06
CA GLY A 184 1.89 -13.39 -12.63
C GLY A 184 1.75 -12.00 -12.00
N ASP A 185 0.67 -11.30 -12.34
CA ASP A 185 0.44 -9.95 -11.81
C ASP A 185 0.18 -10.00 -10.30
N LEU A 186 1.09 -9.40 -9.53
CA LEU A 186 0.98 -9.33 -8.07
C LEU A 186 -0.10 -8.34 -7.62
N TYR A 187 -0.17 -7.20 -8.30
CA TYR A 187 -1.00 -6.05 -7.95
C TYR A 187 -2.02 -5.73 -9.03
N ALA A 188 -3.19 -5.24 -8.61
CA ALA A 188 -4.16 -4.64 -9.51
C ALA A 188 -3.59 -3.36 -10.15
N PRO A 189 -4.00 -2.97 -11.37
CA PRO A 189 -3.50 -1.76 -12.01
C PRO A 189 -3.64 -0.48 -11.17
N TRP A 190 -4.69 -0.37 -10.36
CA TRP A 190 -4.91 0.78 -9.48
C TRP A 190 -3.98 0.83 -8.27
N GLN A 191 -3.46 -0.32 -7.82
CA GLN A 191 -2.47 -0.36 -6.75
C GLN A 191 -1.12 0.20 -7.20
N LEU A 192 -0.88 0.28 -8.52
CA LEU A 192 0.34 0.87 -9.06
C LEU A 192 0.26 2.41 -9.12
N SER A 193 -0.93 3.00 -8.95
CA SER A 193 -1.17 4.45 -9.09
C SER A 193 -1.40 5.14 -7.73
N VAL A 194 -1.70 6.43 -7.76
CA VAL A 194 -2.14 7.17 -6.56
C VAL A 194 -3.42 6.59 -5.94
N ALA A 195 -4.21 5.85 -6.74
CA ALA A 195 -5.41 5.18 -6.27
C ALA A 195 -5.14 4.10 -5.22
N ASN A 196 -3.90 3.63 -5.08
CA ASN A 196 -3.48 2.68 -4.06
C ASN A 196 -3.89 3.14 -2.64
N TRP A 197 -3.81 4.44 -2.37
CA TRP A 197 -4.15 5.02 -1.06
C TRP A 197 -5.60 5.50 -0.96
N TRP A 198 -6.41 5.31 -2.00
CA TRP A 198 -7.73 5.95 -2.12
C TRP A 198 -8.78 5.43 -1.13
N SER A 199 -8.64 4.19 -0.64
CA SER A 199 -9.54 3.63 0.37
C SER A 199 -9.34 4.26 1.76
N VAL A 200 -8.17 4.86 2.02
CA VAL A 200 -7.80 5.38 3.33
C VAL A 200 -8.33 6.81 3.51
N PRO A 201 -9.12 7.13 4.57
CA PRO A 201 -9.75 8.43 4.75
C PRO A 201 -8.78 9.61 4.71
N LEU A 202 -7.59 9.48 5.34
CA LEU A 202 -6.56 10.52 5.32
C LEU A 202 -6.17 10.91 3.89
N HIS A 203 -5.76 9.91 3.12
CA HIS A 203 -5.24 10.10 1.78
C HIS A 203 -6.35 10.50 0.81
N LYS A 204 -7.53 9.87 0.90
CA LYS A 204 -8.71 10.21 0.11
C LYS A 204 -9.11 11.67 0.29
N ARG A 205 -9.27 12.13 1.54
CA ARG A 205 -9.67 13.53 1.82
C ARG A 205 -8.60 14.52 1.35
N PHE A 206 -7.32 14.18 1.47
CA PHE A 206 -6.23 15.01 0.94
C PHE A 206 -6.26 15.09 -0.58
N LEU A 207 -6.34 13.95 -1.28
CA LEU A 207 -6.28 13.87 -2.74
C LEU A 207 -7.51 14.46 -3.43
N LYS A 208 -8.68 14.46 -2.77
CA LYS A 208 -9.92 15.06 -3.29
C LYS A 208 -9.84 16.58 -3.44
N ASP A 209 -8.95 17.25 -2.71
CA ASP A 209 -8.78 18.70 -2.83
C ASP A 209 -7.78 19.02 -3.95
N PRO A 210 -8.18 19.74 -5.02
CA PRO A 210 -7.29 20.09 -6.12
C PRO A 210 -6.03 20.85 -5.71
N LYS A 211 -6.11 21.67 -4.65
CA LYS A 211 -4.95 22.40 -4.10
C LYS A 211 -3.95 21.42 -3.48
N HIS A 212 -4.43 20.48 -2.68
CA HIS A 212 -3.59 19.45 -2.06
C HIS A 212 -3.02 18.49 -3.10
N LEU A 213 -3.78 18.16 -4.14
CA LEU A 213 -3.26 17.39 -5.26
C LEU A 213 -2.11 18.10 -5.98
N ALA A 214 -2.23 19.42 -6.18
CA ALA A 214 -1.14 20.23 -6.74
C ALA A 214 0.10 20.26 -5.82
N GLU A 215 -0.09 20.37 -4.50
CA GLU A 215 0.99 20.27 -3.51
C GLU A 215 1.68 18.90 -3.55
N LEU A 216 0.93 17.81 -3.68
CA LEU A 216 1.51 16.46 -3.84
C LEU A 216 2.29 16.33 -5.14
N LYS A 217 1.76 16.83 -6.26
CA LYS A 217 2.47 16.83 -7.54
C LYS A 217 3.80 17.56 -7.42
N GLN A 218 3.80 18.75 -6.80
CA GLN A 218 5.03 19.50 -6.55
C GLN A 218 6.01 18.71 -5.67
N ALA A 219 5.53 18.07 -4.59
CA ALA A 219 6.39 17.25 -3.74
C ALA A 219 7.00 16.05 -4.48
N VAL A 220 6.23 15.38 -5.34
CA VAL A 220 6.73 14.30 -6.21
C VAL A 220 7.81 14.81 -7.17
N ASP A 221 7.57 15.95 -7.81
CA ASP A 221 8.54 16.60 -8.71
C ASP A 221 9.83 16.96 -7.95
N GLU A 222 9.71 17.58 -6.78
CA GLU A 222 10.84 18.00 -5.95
C GLU A 222 11.66 16.80 -5.45
N VAL A 223 11.01 15.77 -4.91
CA VAL A 223 11.68 14.57 -4.39
C VAL A 223 12.39 13.81 -5.52
N TYR A 224 11.73 13.66 -6.68
CA TYR A 224 12.33 13.00 -7.84
C TYR A 224 13.60 13.72 -8.29
N ASN A 225 13.50 15.01 -8.60
CA ASN A 225 14.61 15.79 -9.15
C ASN A 225 15.76 15.96 -8.13
N SER A 226 15.41 16.11 -6.85
CA SER A 226 16.39 16.37 -5.78
C SER A 226 17.07 15.10 -5.26
N TYR A 227 16.43 13.92 -5.34
CA TYR A 227 16.95 12.74 -4.65
C TYR A 227 16.90 11.43 -5.44
N LEU A 228 15.90 11.24 -6.31
CA LEU A 228 15.58 9.93 -6.87
C LEU A 228 15.72 9.84 -8.40
N THR A 229 16.47 10.74 -9.02
CA THR A 229 16.80 10.63 -10.45
C THR A 229 17.57 9.34 -10.73
N GLU A 230 17.48 8.82 -11.97
CA GLU A 230 18.17 7.58 -12.37
C GLU A 230 19.66 7.63 -12.07
N ALA A 231 20.32 8.77 -12.34
CA ALA A 231 21.73 8.97 -12.03
C ALA A 231 22.03 8.89 -10.52
N LYS A 232 21.17 9.43 -9.65
CA LYS A 232 21.34 9.41 -8.20
C LYS A 232 21.14 8.00 -7.63
N ILE A 233 20.12 7.28 -8.10
CA ILE A 233 19.90 5.88 -7.69
C ILE A 233 21.04 5.01 -8.18
N LYS A 234 21.46 5.15 -9.44
CA LYS A 234 22.59 4.41 -10.00
C LYS A 234 23.86 4.66 -9.19
N ALA A 235 24.15 5.92 -8.81
CA ALA A 235 25.31 6.23 -7.98
C ALA A 235 25.25 5.54 -6.60
N LYS A 236 24.06 5.42 -5.98
CA LYS A 236 23.90 4.64 -4.74
C LYS A 236 24.11 3.14 -4.97
N LEU A 237 23.53 2.58 -6.04
CA LEU A 237 23.75 1.17 -6.41
C LEU A 237 25.24 0.89 -6.65
N ASP A 238 25.93 1.77 -7.38
CA ASP A 238 27.37 1.65 -7.67
C ASP A 238 28.19 1.68 -6.38
N SER A 239 27.75 2.41 -5.34
CA SER A 239 28.41 2.43 -4.03
C SER A 239 28.24 1.14 -3.23
N TYR A 240 27.16 0.39 -3.45
CA TYR A 240 26.89 -0.89 -2.77
C TYR A 240 27.43 -2.09 -3.55
N LYS A 241 27.56 -1.95 -4.88
CA LYS A 241 27.95 -3.04 -5.77
C LYS A 241 29.23 -3.77 -5.33
N PRO A 242 30.34 -3.09 -4.94
CA PRO A 242 31.56 -3.79 -4.49
C PRO A 242 31.38 -4.63 -3.21
N LEU A 243 30.36 -4.32 -2.38
CA LEU A 243 30.06 -5.08 -1.17
C LEU A 243 29.19 -6.30 -1.45
N VAL A 244 28.29 -6.21 -2.44
CA VAL A 244 27.25 -7.22 -2.73
C VAL A 244 27.70 -8.20 -3.82
N GLU A 245 28.30 -7.72 -4.92
CA GLU A 245 28.68 -8.54 -6.08
C GLU A 245 29.62 -9.71 -5.72
N PRO A 246 30.55 -9.62 -4.75
CA PRO A 246 31.38 -10.77 -4.39
C PRO A 246 30.62 -11.92 -3.72
N VAL A 247 29.47 -11.65 -3.08
CA VAL A 247 28.75 -12.65 -2.27
C VAL A 247 27.61 -13.34 -3.01
N ILE A 248 27.02 -12.71 -4.04
CA ILE A 248 25.89 -13.29 -4.79
C ILE A 248 26.20 -14.67 -5.43
N GLY A 249 27.47 -14.94 -5.74
CA GLY A 249 27.91 -16.21 -6.33
C GLY A 249 28.30 -17.28 -5.30
N VAL A 250 28.22 -16.99 -4.01
CA VAL A 250 28.80 -17.80 -2.92
C VAL A 250 27.70 -18.30 -1.98
N VAL A 251 27.82 -19.54 -1.49
CA VAL A 251 26.93 -20.09 -0.47
C VAL A 251 27.29 -19.48 0.90
N PRO A 252 26.32 -19.01 1.71
CA PRO A 252 24.89 -19.29 1.58
C PRO A 252 24.08 -18.31 0.72
N ASP A 253 24.57 -17.10 0.43
CA ASP A 253 23.81 -16.05 -0.25
C ASP A 253 23.22 -16.48 -1.61
N LYS A 254 24.02 -17.20 -2.41
CA LYS A 254 23.58 -17.75 -3.71
C LYS A 254 22.31 -18.60 -3.61
N THR A 255 22.12 -19.30 -2.50
CA THR A 255 20.97 -20.19 -2.28
C THR A 255 19.66 -19.43 -2.17
N PHE A 256 19.70 -18.15 -1.78
CA PHE A 256 18.52 -17.33 -1.50
C PHE A 256 18.28 -16.23 -2.56
N LEU A 257 19.05 -16.22 -3.65
CA LEU A 257 18.82 -15.27 -4.73
C LEU A 257 17.51 -15.58 -5.47
N PRO A 258 16.61 -14.59 -5.65
CA PRO A 258 15.35 -14.76 -6.34
C PRO A 258 15.55 -14.72 -7.87
N VAL A 259 16.14 -15.78 -8.42
CA VAL A 259 16.39 -15.92 -9.87
C VAL A 259 15.52 -17.01 -10.48
N VAL A 260 15.12 -16.81 -11.74
CA VAL A 260 14.32 -17.79 -12.48
C VAL A 260 15.20 -18.88 -13.08
N ASP A 261 16.39 -18.51 -13.56
CA ASP A 261 17.38 -19.38 -14.16
C ASP A 261 18.69 -19.31 -13.37
N SER A 262 18.83 -20.24 -12.42
CA SER A 262 20.05 -20.39 -11.61
C SER A 262 21.34 -20.55 -12.42
N SER A 263 21.27 -21.00 -13.69
CA SER A 263 22.45 -21.13 -14.56
C SER A 263 22.91 -19.78 -15.15
N ASN A 264 21.99 -18.83 -15.29
CA ASN A 264 22.23 -17.47 -15.81
C ASN A 264 22.04 -16.36 -14.77
N PHE A 265 22.10 -16.72 -13.47
CA PHE A 265 21.81 -15.81 -12.36
C PHE A 265 22.56 -14.46 -12.44
N LEU A 266 23.80 -14.45 -12.95
CA LEU A 266 24.59 -13.22 -13.07
C LEU A 266 23.97 -12.24 -14.08
N THR A 267 23.44 -12.75 -15.20
CA THR A 267 22.75 -11.94 -16.20
C THR A 267 21.45 -11.37 -15.63
N GLU A 268 20.67 -12.18 -14.92
CA GLU A 268 19.46 -11.72 -14.24
C GLU A 268 19.78 -10.65 -13.19
N TRP A 269 20.79 -10.88 -12.35
CA TRP A 269 21.24 -9.91 -11.34
C TRP A 269 21.71 -8.59 -11.97
N GLN A 270 22.47 -8.65 -13.07
CA GLN A 270 22.87 -7.45 -13.82
C GLN A 270 21.67 -6.71 -14.44
N GLY A 271 20.67 -7.46 -14.92
CA GLY A 271 19.40 -6.91 -15.40
C GLY A 271 18.65 -6.17 -14.29
N GLU A 272 18.52 -6.77 -13.12
CA GLU A 272 17.87 -6.16 -11.95
C GLU A 272 18.63 -4.92 -11.45
N TYR A 273 19.96 -5.01 -11.39
CA TYR A 273 20.81 -3.87 -11.07
C TYR A 273 20.55 -2.67 -11.99
N ALA A 274 20.41 -2.90 -13.30
CA ALA A 274 20.10 -1.85 -14.27
C ALA A 274 18.64 -1.38 -14.21
N ARG A 275 17.70 -2.28 -13.86
CA ARG A 275 16.27 -1.98 -13.75
C ARG A 275 15.97 -1.04 -12.59
N ILE A 276 16.51 -1.32 -11.40
CA ILE A 276 16.22 -0.58 -10.16
C ILE A 276 16.44 0.93 -10.32
N ALA A 277 17.50 1.34 -11.03
CA ALA A 277 17.81 2.75 -11.26
C ALA A 277 16.70 3.51 -12.03
N LYS A 278 15.93 2.81 -12.87
CA LYS A 278 14.89 3.40 -13.73
C LYS A 278 13.53 3.48 -13.05
N VAL A 279 13.33 2.71 -11.98
CA VAL A 279 12.01 2.56 -11.34
C VAL A 279 11.42 3.89 -10.87
N PRO A 280 12.17 4.81 -10.22
CA PRO A 280 11.57 6.07 -9.80
C PRO A 280 11.04 6.93 -10.95
N LYS A 281 11.69 6.91 -12.11
CA LYS A 281 11.18 7.63 -13.29
C LYS A 281 9.92 6.97 -13.84
N GLN A 282 9.88 5.64 -13.88
CA GLN A 282 8.70 4.90 -14.31
C GLN A 282 7.50 5.19 -13.39
N ASN A 283 7.70 5.16 -12.07
CA ASN A 283 6.66 5.48 -11.09
C ASN A 283 6.25 6.96 -11.16
N TYR A 284 7.19 7.88 -11.39
CA TYR A 284 6.89 9.30 -11.62
C TYR A 284 5.97 9.47 -12.84
N ASP A 285 6.34 8.90 -14.00
CA ASP A 285 5.55 9.02 -15.23
C ASP A 285 4.16 8.40 -15.05
N PHE A 286 4.11 7.25 -14.39
CA PHE A 286 2.87 6.56 -14.11
C PHE A 286 1.98 7.36 -13.14
N PHE A 287 2.56 7.96 -12.09
CA PHE A 287 1.83 8.84 -11.18
C PHE A 287 1.17 9.98 -11.95
N ILE A 288 1.94 10.73 -12.76
CA ILE A 288 1.42 11.85 -13.55
C ILE A 288 0.31 11.40 -14.50
N ALA A 289 0.50 10.29 -15.22
CA ALA A 289 -0.50 9.77 -16.15
C ALA A 289 -1.77 9.31 -15.42
N SER A 290 -1.61 8.68 -14.25
CA SER A 290 -2.72 8.10 -13.49
C SER A 290 -3.62 9.15 -12.83
N LEU A 291 -3.18 10.40 -12.72
CA LEU A 291 -4.02 11.47 -12.19
C LEU A 291 -5.27 11.66 -13.03
N GLU A 292 -5.20 11.44 -14.35
CA GLU A 292 -6.34 11.56 -15.28
C GLU A 292 -7.28 10.35 -15.24
N SER A 293 -6.98 9.31 -14.46
CA SER A 293 -7.87 8.15 -14.33
C SER A 293 -8.92 8.40 -13.25
N PRO A 294 -10.18 7.95 -13.45
CA PRO A 294 -11.15 7.90 -12.38
C PRO A 294 -10.64 7.07 -11.20
N MET A 295 -11.15 7.31 -10.01
CA MET A 295 -10.78 6.56 -8.80
C MET A 295 -11.58 5.27 -8.65
N PRO A 296 -10.98 4.20 -8.10
CA PRO A 296 -11.68 2.96 -7.81
C PRO A 296 -12.77 3.16 -6.75
N PHE A 297 -13.69 2.20 -6.72
CA PHE A 297 -14.91 2.19 -5.95
C PHE A 297 -15.26 0.74 -5.58
N TYR A 298 -16.18 0.54 -4.64
CA TYR A 298 -16.72 -0.79 -4.34
C TYR A 298 -18.01 -1.03 -5.13
N GLN A 299 -18.26 -2.29 -5.45
CA GLN A 299 -19.49 -2.75 -6.08
C GLN A 299 -20.15 -3.82 -5.21
N ALA A 300 -21.47 -3.94 -5.31
CA ALA A 300 -22.25 -4.88 -4.52
C ALA A 300 -23.45 -5.40 -5.33
N VAL A 301 -23.93 -6.57 -4.95
CA VAL A 301 -25.14 -7.16 -5.49
C VAL A 301 -26.02 -7.64 -4.34
N GLU A 302 -27.28 -7.22 -4.33
CA GLU A 302 -28.26 -7.62 -3.32
C GLU A 302 -29.59 -8.05 -3.96
N LEU A 303 -30.34 -8.90 -3.26
CA LEU A 303 -31.72 -9.24 -3.61
C LEU A 303 -32.66 -8.37 -2.77
N LEU A 304 -33.48 -7.57 -3.44
CA LEU A 304 -34.48 -6.71 -2.82
C LEU A 304 -35.78 -7.47 -2.50
N PRO A 305 -36.58 -6.98 -1.52
CA PRO A 305 -37.83 -7.64 -1.12
C PRO A 305 -38.89 -7.78 -2.22
N ASP A 306 -38.81 -6.98 -3.29
CA ASP A 306 -39.73 -6.97 -4.43
C ASP A 306 -39.29 -7.92 -5.57
N ASN A 307 -38.39 -8.86 -5.29
CA ASN A 307 -37.78 -9.78 -6.26
C ASN A 307 -37.00 -9.08 -7.38
N GLN A 308 -36.37 -7.95 -7.07
CA GLN A 308 -35.36 -7.33 -7.94
C GLN A 308 -33.95 -7.63 -7.43
N ILE A 309 -33.04 -7.92 -8.35
CA ILE A 309 -31.61 -7.92 -8.10
C ILE A 309 -31.13 -6.49 -8.33
N ARG A 310 -30.55 -5.91 -7.28
CA ARG A 310 -29.87 -4.62 -7.36
C ARG A 310 -28.39 -4.85 -7.53
N VAL A 311 -27.84 -4.35 -8.64
CA VAL A 311 -26.41 -4.24 -8.87
C VAL A 311 -26.03 -2.78 -8.63
N GLY A 312 -25.30 -2.51 -7.56
CA GLY A 312 -24.93 -1.16 -7.14
C GLY A 312 -23.42 -0.98 -7.04
N TRP A 313 -22.95 0.26 -7.12
CA TRP A 313 -21.56 0.61 -6.86
C TRP A 313 -21.45 2.04 -6.34
N ASP A 314 -20.34 2.37 -5.68
CA ASP A 314 -20.08 3.75 -5.28
C ASP A 314 -19.80 4.62 -6.51
N ALA A 315 -20.17 5.90 -6.44
CA ALA A 315 -19.75 6.85 -7.44
C ALA A 315 -18.21 6.96 -7.46
N SER A 316 -17.62 6.72 -8.62
CA SER A 316 -16.22 7.03 -8.88
C SER A 316 -16.00 8.55 -8.87
N ILE A 317 -14.76 8.97 -8.64
CA ILE A 317 -14.35 10.36 -8.64
C ILE A 317 -13.22 10.52 -9.64
N ASP A 318 -13.39 11.48 -10.56
CA ASP A 318 -12.32 12.00 -11.37
C ASP A 318 -11.71 13.22 -10.65
N LEU A 319 -10.39 13.24 -10.46
CA LEU A 319 -9.73 14.29 -9.66
C LEU A 319 -9.74 15.66 -10.36
N GLN A 320 -9.92 15.69 -11.68
CA GLN A 320 -10.05 16.89 -12.50
C GLN A 320 -11.50 17.36 -12.61
N GLY A 321 -12.46 16.51 -12.18
CA GLY A 321 -13.89 16.79 -12.23
C GLY A 321 -14.53 16.45 -13.58
N ASP A 322 -13.89 15.59 -14.40
CA ASP A 322 -14.49 15.13 -15.64
C ASP A 322 -15.75 14.29 -15.38
N GLY A 323 -16.69 14.32 -16.33
CA GLY A 323 -17.92 13.55 -16.26
C GLY A 323 -17.67 12.05 -16.38
N LEU A 324 -18.42 11.25 -15.62
CA LEU A 324 -18.22 9.80 -15.55
C LEU A 324 -19.41 9.01 -16.10
N SER A 325 -19.08 7.86 -16.70
CA SER A 325 -20.02 6.81 -17.12
C SER A 325 -19.48 5.44 -16.71
N TYR A 326 -20.33 4.44 -16.69
CA TYR A 326 -20.01 3.10 -16.21
C TYR A 326 -20.42 2.05 -17.24
N ASN A 327 -19.51 1.14 -17.56
CA ASN A 327 -19.81 -0.10 -18.27
C ASN A 327 -19.99 -1.21 -17.23
N VAL A 328 -21.18 -1.77 -17.14
CA VAL A 328 -21.53 -2.84 -16.20
C VAL A 328 -21.64 -4.15 -16.95
N LYS A 329 -20.90 -5.17 -16.51
CA LYS A 329 -20.93 -6.52 -17.06
C LYS A 329 -21.25 -7.54 -15.98
N ILE A 330 -22.12 -8.49 -16.30
CA ILE A 330 -22.36 -9.70 -15.51
C ILE A 330 -22.04 -10.90 -16.40
N ALA A 331 -21.23 -11.82 -15.90
CA ALA A 331 -20.81 -13.01 -16.62
C ALA A 331 -20.87 -14.29 -15.77
N THR A 332 -20.95 -15.45 -16.43
CA THR A 332 -20.87 -16.77 -15.78
C THR A 332 -19.42 -17.26 -15.61
N LYS A 333 -18.44 -16.54 -16.18
CA LYS A 333 -17.01 -16.79 -16.01
C LYS A 333 -16.28 -15.52 -15.57
N PRO A 334 -15.23 -15.64 -14.73
CA PRO A 334 -14.53 -14.48 -14.15
C PRO A 334 -13.69 -13.69 -15.16
N ASN A 335 -13.42 -14.24 -16.35
CA ASN A 335 -12.62 -13.59 -17.38
C ASN A 335 -13.45 -12.79 -18.39
N PHE A 336 -14.79 -12.79 -18.29
CA PHE A 336 -15.70 -12.04 -19.16
C PHE A 336 -15.48 -12.34 -20.65
N GLU A 337 -15.20 -13.60 -21.00
CA GLU A 337 -15.26 -14.07 -22.39
C GLU A 337 -16.65 -13.76 -22.99
N ALA A 338 -16.70 -13.35 -24.27
CA ALA A 338 -17.95 -12.89 -24.90
C ALA A 338 -19.14 -13.85 -24.73
N GLY A 339 -18.91 -15.17 -24.81
CA GLY A 339 -19.97 -16.18 -24.62
C GLY A 339 -20.41 -16.41 -23.17
N SER A 340 -19.73 -15.82 -22.19
CA SER A 340 -20.07 -15.91 -20.76
C SER A 340 -20.84 -14.68 -20.25
N ILE A 341 -20.83 -13.57 -20.99
CA ILE A 341 -21.51 -12.33 -20.59
C ILE A 341 -23.01 -12.51 -20.77
N VAL A 342 -23.75 -12.39 -19.67
CA VAL A 342 -25.22 -12.51 -19.64
C VAL A 342 -25.91 -11.14 -19.60
N LYS A 343 -25.19 -10.09 -19.18
CA LYS A 343 -25.68 -8.72 -19.18
C LYS A 343 -24.52 -7.76 -19.40
N GLU A 344 -24.71 -6.79 -20.29
CA GLU A 344 -23.82 -5.65 -20.47
C GLU A 344 -24.64 -4.38 -20.67
N GLN A 345 -24.28 -3.29 -20.00
CA GLN A 345 -24.97 -2.01 -20.14
C GLN A 345 -24.05 -0.82 -19.81
N ASN A 346 -24.19 0.26 -20.57
CA ASN A 346 -23.56 1.55 -20.26
C ASN A 346 -24.56 2.46 -19.53
N LEU A 347 -24.12 3.06 -18.43
CA LEU A 347 -24.97 3.84 -17.52
C LEU A 347 -24.22 5.10 -17.04
N SER A 348 -24.98 6.14 -16.70
CA SER A 348 -24.47 7.30 -15.94
C SER A 348 -24.90 7.25 -14.47
N GLN A 349 -25.83 6.35 -14.14
CA GLN A 349 -26.27 6.04 -12.78
C GLN A 349 -25.29 5.08 -12.12
N THR A 350 -25.40 4.90 -10.81
CA THR A 350 -24.56 3.99 -10.02
C THR A 350 -25.30 2.70 -9.63
N GLU A 351 -26.34 2.36 -10.39
CA GLU A 351 -27.21 1.22 -10.11
C GLU A 351 -27.80 0.64 -11.41
N LEU A 352 -28.00 -0.68 -11.40
CA LEU A 352 -28.77 -1.43 -12.37
C LEU A 352 -29.73 -2.37 -11.64
N LEU A 353 -31.03 -2.22 -11.89
CA LEU A 353 -32.07 -3.11 -11.40
C LEU A 353 -32.41 -4.18 -12.44
N LEU A 354 -32.48 -5.44 -12.01
CA LEU A 354 -32.86 -6.59 -12.83
C LEU A 354 -33.97 -7.36 -12.13
N ALA A 355 -34.92 -7.93 -12.89
CA ALA A 355 -35.84 -8.90 -12.30
C ALA A 355 -35.05 -10.12 -11.81
N LYS A 356 -35.46 -10.75 -10.69
CA LYS A 356 -34.82 -11.97 -10.18
C LYS A 356 -34.76 -13.10 -11.23
N SER A 357 -35.77 -13.16 -12.09
CA SER A 357 -35.83 -14.13 -13.20
C SER A 357 -34.81 -13.89 -14.31
N ALA A 358 -34.13 -12.74 -14.34
CA ALA A 358 -33.10 -12.43 -15.34
C ALA A 358 -31.80 -13.23 -15.12
N LEU A 359 -31.55 -13.69 -13.89
CA LEU A 359 -30.42 -14.54 -13.54
C LEU A 359 -30.94 -15.83 -12.90
N ALA A 360 -30.64 -16.97 -13.53
CA ALA A 360 -30.92 -18.27 -12.94
C ALA A 360 -30.09 -18.47 -11.66
N ASN A 361 -30.43 -19.49 -10.86
CA ASN A 361 -29.60 -19.82 -9.71
C ASN A 361 -28.22 -20.31 -10.18
N GLY A 362 -27.16 -19.78 -9.59
CA GLY A 362 -25.79 -20.09 -9.96
C GLY A 362 -24.79 -19.00 -9.60
N VAL A 363 -23.53 -19.24 -9.94
CA VAL A 363 -22.41 -18.32 -9.69
C VAL A 363 -22.23 -17.36 -10.85
N TYR A 364 -22.05 -16.09 -10.53
CA TYR A 364 -21.83 -14.99 -11.46
C TYR A 364 -20.68 -14.09 -11.01
N TYR A 365 -20.20 -13.30 -11.95
CA TYR A 365 -19.12 -12.35 -11.77
C TYR A 365 -19.57 -11.00 -12.30
N LEU A 366 -19.46 -9.97 -11.46
CA LEU A 366 -19.74 -8.58 -11.77
C LEU A 366 -18.44 -7.84 -12.04
N LYS A 367 -18.42 -7.03 -13.10
CA LYS A 367 -17.37 -6.05 -13.35
C LYS A 367 -18.00 -4.74 -13.79
N VAL A 368 -17.79 -3.70 -12.96
CA VAL A 368 -18.11 -2.32 -13.30
C VAL A 368 -16.82 -1.57 -13.62
N THR A 369 -16.78 -0.92 -14.78
CA THR A 369 -15.65 -0.09 -15.21
C THR A 369 -16.13 1.35 -15.39
N ALA A 370 -15.58 2.28 -14.61
CA ALA A 370 -15.77 3.72 -14.80
C ALA A 370 -14.96 4.20 -16.01
N LYS A 371 -15.52 5.16 -16.73
CA LYS A 371 -14.93 5.82 -17.88
C LYS A 371 -15.20 7.31 -17.82
N ASP A 372 -14.14 8.12 -17.91
CA ASP A 372 -14.26 9.57 -18.03
C ASP A 372 -14.56 10.02 -19.47
N THR A 373 -14.75 11.33 -19.66
CA THR A 373 -14.98 11.92 -20.98
C THR A 373 -13.75 11.88 -21.91
N LYS A 374 -12.54 11.65 -21.39
CA LYS A 374 -11.29 11.57 -22.15
C LYS A 374 -10.93 10.14 -22.56
N GLY A 375 -11.66 9.15 -22.06
CA GLY A 375 -11.47 7.73 -22.35
C GLY A 375 -10.62 6.97 -21.36
N ASN A 376 -10.20 7.57 -20.25
CA ASN A 376 -9.50 6.88 -19.16
C ASN A 376 -10.47 5.96 -18.43
N LEU A 377 -9.95 4.81 -17.99
CA LEU A 377 -10.73 3.73 -17.43
C LEU A 377 -10.25 3.37 -16.03
N GLN A 378 -11.20 3.01 -15.17
CA GLN A 378 -10.91 2.50 -13.84
C GLN A 378 -11.88 1.38 -13.46
N ASN A 379 -11.34 0.27 -12.94
CA ASN A 379 -12.14 -0.81 -12.39
C ASN A 379 -12.38 -0.61 -10.88
N ALA A 380 -13.36 -1.34 -10.34
CA ALA A 380 -13.60 -1.42 -8.91
C ALA A 380 -12.41 -2.03 -8.12
N PHE A 381 -12.44 -1.88 -6.80
CA PHE A 381 -11.44 -2.45 -5.88
C PHE A 381 -11.48 -3.99 -5.82
N ASP A 382 -12.65 -4.57 -6.07
CA ASP A 382 -12.95 -5.98 -5.83
C ASP A 382 -12.02 -6.92 -6.57
N THR A 383 -11.75 -8.08 -5.98
CA THR A 383 -10.95 -9.13 -6.62
C THR A 383 -11.56 -10.49 -6.35
N ALA A 384 -11.88 -11.22 -7.43
CA ALA A 384 -12.30 -12.61 -7.32
C ALA A 384 -11.08 -13.53 -7.48
N THR A 385 -11.01 -14.60 -6.68
CA THR A 385 -10.00 -15.65 -6.83
C THR A 385 -10.65 -16.96 -7.24
N VAL A 386 -10.34 -17.45 -8.44
CA VAL A 386 -10.89 -18.70 -8.98
C VAL A 386 -9.74 -19.63 -9.31
N THR A 387 -9.72 -20.82 -8.70
CA THR A 387 -8.66 -21.83 -8.90
C THR A 387 -7.24 -21.27 -8.69
N GLY A 388 -7.06 -20.40 -7.69
CA GLY A 388 -5.78 -19.75 -7.38
C GLY A 388 -5.41 -18.55 -8.27
N LYS A 389 -6.20 -18.23 -9.29
CA LYS A 389 -5.98 -17.07 -10.16
C LYS A 389 -6.82 -15.87 -9.69
N LYS A 390 -6.19 -14.71 -9.55
CA LYS A 390 -6.83 -13.43 -9.22
C LYS A 390 -7.43 -12.77 -10.48
N TYR A 391 -8.59 -12.16 -10.30
CA TYR A 391 -9.29 -11.36 -11.31
C TYR A 391 -9.63 -9.99 -10.72
N PHE A 392 -8.83 -8.99 -11.05
CA PHE A 392 -8.96 -7.64 -10.50
C PHE A 392 -10.15 -6.87 -11.09
N GLY A 393 -10.84 -6.11 -10.24
CA GLY A 393 -12.07 -5.38 -10.56
C GLY A 393 -13.30 -6.27 -10.67
N VAL A 394 -13.25 -7.50 -10.14
CA VAL A 394 -14.30 -8.51 -10.29
C VAL A 394 -14.87 -8.88 -8.93
N TYR A 395 -16.19 -8.76 -8.80
CA TYR A 395 -16.95 -9.19 -7.63
C TYR A 395 -17.67 -10.51 -7.95
N ALA A 396 -17.40 -11.55 -7.18
CA ALA A 396 -18.03 -12.85 -7.35
C ALA A 396 -19.26 -12.97 -6.44
N PHE A 397 -20.36 -13.51 -6.97
CA PHE A 397 -21.58 -13.70 -6.19
C PHE A 397 -22.36 -14.93 -6.65
N GLU A 398 -23.10 -15.54 -5.73
CA GLU A 398 -24.03 -16.62 -6.01
C GLU A 398 -25.47 -16.11 -5.92
N VAL A 399 -26.22 -16.35 -6.98
CA VAL A 399 -27.66 -16.15 -7.02
C VAL A 399 -28.33 -17.43 -6.54
N LYS A 400 -29.06 -17.36 -5.42
CA LYS A 400 -29.88 -18.45 -4.89
C LYS A 400 -31.37 -18.16 -5.08
N ALA A 401 -32.23 -19.08 -4.64
CA ALA A 401 -33.67 -18.92 -4.75
C ALA A 401 -34.19 -17.71 -3.96
N THR A 402 -33.65 -17.47 -2.77
CA THR A 402 -34.17 -16.48 -1.80
C THR A 402 -33.15 -15.44 -1.37
N GLU A 403 -31.92 -15.49 -1.87
CA GLU A 403 -30.84 -14.58 -1.47
C GLU A 403 -29.77 -14.46 -2.57
N ILE A 404 -28.91 -13.46 -2.41
CA ILE A 404 -27.65 -13.31 -3.14
C ILE A 404 -26.53 -13.28 -2.12
N VAL A 405 -25.47 -14.04 -2.37
CA VAL A 405 -24.33 -14.19 -1.45
C VAL A 405 -23.04 -13.78 -2.16
N ALA A 406 -22.24 -12.93 -1.54
CA ALA A 406 -20.88 -12.63 -1.99
C ALA A 406 -19.97 -13.85 -1.82
N LEU A 407 -19.07 -14.12 -2.77
CA LEU A 407 -18.21 -15.31 -2.77
C LEU A 407 -16.74 -15.00 -2.48
#